data_AF-A0A0D2KMB3-F1
#
_entry.id   AF-A0A0D2KMB3-F1
#
_cell.length_a   1.000
_cell.length_b   1.000
_cell.length_c   1.000
_cell.angle_alpha   90.00
_cell.angle_beta   90.00
_cell.angle_gamma   90.00
#
_symmetry.space_group_name_H-M   'P 1'
#
loop_
_entity.id
_entity.type
_entity.pdbx_description
1 polymer ?
#
loop_
_entity_poly.entity_id
_entity_poly.type
_entity_poly.pdbx_seq_one_letter_code
_entity_poly.pdbx_strand_id
1 'polypeptide(L)' 'MLRFKGSQQFRQRLVFATLSGRPIRIDDIRTRDSSPGLRDYEASLLRLLEKCTNGCVVEINET' A
#
# COMPACT_ATOMS: atom_id res chain seq x y z
N MET A 1 -14.52 -2.27 0.61
CA MET A 1 -13.07 -2.04 0.38
C MET A 1 -12.93 -0.93 -0.67
N LEU A 2 -12.21 0.15 -0.34
CA LEU A 2 -11.97 1.27 -1.25
C LEU A 2 -10.86 0.93 -2.24
N ARG A 3 -11.00 1.31 -3.52
CA ARG A 3 -10.03 1.00 -4.57
C ARG A 3 -9.35 2.26 -5.06
N PHE A 4 -8.04 2.19 -5.18
CA PHE A 4 -7.21 3.24 -5.75
C PHE A 4 -6.33 2.65 -6.85
N LYS A 5 -5.82 3.54 -7.71
CA LYS A 5 -4.89 3.17 -8.78
C LYS A 5 -3.58 3.93 -8.63
N GLY A 6 -2.49 3.28 -9.05
CA GLY A 6 -1.15 3.85 -9.09
C GLY A 6 -0.53 4.12 -7.72
N SER A 7 0.73 4.55 -7.74
CA SER A 7 1.54 4.83 -6.56
C SER A 7 1.41 6.25 -6.01
N GLN A 8 0.64 7.13 -6.66
CA GLN A 8 0.50 8.51 -6.22
C GLN A 8 -0.15 8.57 -4.83
N GLN A 9 0.42 9.36 -3.92
CA GLN A 9 -0.06 9.53 -2.54
C GLN A 9 -0.17 8.19 -1.75
N PHE A 10 0.68 7.20 -2.07
CA PHE A 10 0.68 5.89 -1.42
C PHE A 10 0.69 5.99 0.12
N ARG A 11 1.57 6.84 0.67
CA ARG A 11 1.70 7.07 2.12
C ARG A 11 0.42 7.63 2.74
N GLN A 12 -0.13 8.69 2.15
CA GLN A 12 -1.34 9.34 2.66
C GLN A 12 -2.53 8.37 2.64
N ARG A 13 -2.67 7.59 1.56
CA ARG A 13 -3.74 6.58 1.45
C ARG A 13 -3.65 5.54 2.56
N LEU A 14 -2.45 5.04 2.87
CA LEU A 14 -2.23 4.09 3.97
C LEU A 14 -2.52 4.72 5.34
N VAL A 15 -2.06 5.95 5.59
CA VAL A 15 -2.34 6.66 6.84
C VAL A 15 -3.85 6.86 7.03
N PHE A 16 -4.56 7.32 6.00
CA PHE A 16 -6.01 7.49 6.08
C PHE A 16 -6.75 6.17 6.24
N ALA A 17 -6.31 5.09 5.57
CA ALA A 17 -6.86 3.75 5.78
C ALA A 17 -6.69 3.28 7.23
N THR A 18 -5.51 3.51 7.80
CA THR A 18 -5.18 3.16 9.19
C THR A 18 -6.04 3.94 10.18
N LEU A 19 -6.14 5.27 10.00
CA LEU A 19 -6.92 6.14 10.90
C LEU A 19 -8.43 5.91 10.79
N SER A 20 -8.93 5.61 9.59
CA SER A 20 -10.37 5.40 9.36
C SER A 20 -10.83 3.96 9.61
N GLY A 21 -9.90 3.01 9.78
CA GLY A 21 -10.20 1.59 9.87
C GLY A 21 -10.84 1.00 8.60
N ARG A 22 -10.75 1.69 7.46
CA ARG A 22 -11.38 1.25 6.20
C ARG A 22 -10.36 0.51 5.35
N PRO A 23 -10.63 -0.75 4.96
CA PRO A 23 -9.71 -1.50 4.10
C PRO A 23 -9.65 -0.87 2.70
N ILE A 24 -8.43 -0.77 2.17
CA ILE A 24 -8.14 -0.23 0.84
C ILE A 24 -7.43 -1.27 -0.02
N ARG A 25 -7.53 -1.12 -1.34
CA ARG A 25 -6.77 -1.86 -2.34
C ARG A 25 -6.17 -0.88 -3.35
N ILE A 26 -4.91 -1.06 -3.69
CA ILE A 26 -4.20 -0.20 -4.64
C ILE A 26 -3.73 -1.08 -5.79
N ASP A 27 -4.33 -0.86 -6.96
CA ASP A 27 -4.01 -1.58 -8.20
C ASP A 27 -3.12 -0.71 -9.11
N ASP A 28 -2.58 -1.29 -10.19
CA ASP A 28 -1.84 -0.59 -11.24
C ASP A 28 -0.61 0.22 -10.75
N ILE A 29 0.13 -0.30 -9.76
CA ILE A 29 1.32 0.36 -9.22
C ILE A 29 2.46 0.28 -10.23
N ARG A 30 2.76 1.39 -10.92
CA ARG A 30 3.89 1.55 -11.86
C ARG A 30 3.95 0.51 -12.99
N THR A 31 2.80 0.09 -13.52
CA THR A 31 2.72 -0.97 -14.55
C THR A 31 3.47 -0.67 -15.86
N ARG A 32 3.80 0.60 -16.12
CA ARG A 32 4.53 1.03 -17.34
C ARG A 32 6.00 1.39 -17.08
N ASP A 33 6.48 1.24 -15.84
CA ASP A 33 7.87 1.54 -15.48
C ASP A 33 8.78 0.34 -15.82
N SER A 34 10.05 0.61 -16.07
CA SER A 34 11.12 -0.40 -16.22
C SER A 34 11.22 -1.35 -15.03
N SER A 35 10.80 -0.89 -13.85
CA SER A 35 10.72 -1.66 -12.62
C SER A 35 9.31 -1.48 -12.04
N PRO A 36 8.35 -2.35 -12.44
CA PRO A 36 6.95 -2.23 -12.04
C PRO A 36 6.74 -2.61 -10.57
N GLY A 37 5.59 -2.21 -10.02
CA GLY A 37 5.20 -2.57 -8.67
C GLY A 37 5.70 -1.62 -7.58
N LEU A 38 5.81 -2.18 -6.37
CA LEU A 38 6.24 -1.47 -5.17
C LEU A 38 7.75 -1.22 -5.21
N ARG A 39 8.17 -0.06 -4.69
CA ARG A 39 9.58 0.20 -4.41
C ARG A 39 9.94 -0.31 -3.02
N ASP A 40 11.24 -0.56 -2.78
CA ASP A 40 11.72 -1.08 -1.49
C ASP A 40 11.32 -0.23 -0.29
N TYR A 41 11.27 1.10 -0.46
CA TYR A 41 10.84 2.01 0.58
C TYR A 41 9.33 1.92 0.87
N GLU A 42 8.50 1.53 -0.11
CA GLU A 42 7.06 1.32 0.06
C GLU A 42 6.81 0.00 0.76
N ALA A 43 7.56 -1.05 0.39
CA ALA A 43 7.54 -2.32 1.10
C ALA A 43 8.01 -2.16 2.56
N SER A 44 9.06 -1.37 2.79
CA SER A 44 9.54 -1.05 4.15
C SER A 44 8.51 -0.28 4.97
N LEU A 45 7.76 0.63 4.33
CA LEU A 45 6.67 1.34 4.99
C LEU A 45 5.52 0.40 5.37
N LEU A 46 5.13 -0.53 4.50
CA LEU A 46 4.10 -1.53 4.81
C LEU A 46 4.52 -2.37 6.03
N ARG A 47 5.77 -2.85 6.05
CA ARG A 47 6.34 -3.57 7.20
C ARG A 47 6.37 -2.73 8.48
N LEU A 48 6.62 -1.43 8.37
CA LEU A 48 6.55 -0.51 9.52
C LEU A 48 5.12 -0.40 10.06
N LEU A 49 4.13 -0.27 9.17
CA LEU A 49 2.72 -0.20 9.57
C LEU A 49 2.28 -1.49 10.27
N GLU A 50 2.66 -2.66 9.78
CA GLU A 50 2.38 -3.94 10.44
C GLU A 50 2.97 -4.01 11.86
N LYS A 51 4.15 -3.40 12.09
CA LYS A 51 4.76 -3.33 13.43
C LYS A 51 4.10 -2.31 14.35
N CYS A 52 3.62 -1.20 13.79
CA CYS A 52 3.00 -0.11 14.55
C CYS A 52 1.51 -0.35 14.85
N THR A 53 0.87 -1.30 14.17
CA THR A 53 -0.56 -1.58 14.30
C THR A 53 -0.78 -3.02 14.74
N ASN A 54 -1.89 -3.29 15.41
CA ASN A 54 -2.26 -4.65 15.79
C ASN A 54 -3.42 -5.13 14.92
N GLY A 55 -3.29 -6.31 14.31
CA GLY A 55 -4.31 -6.90 13.44
C GLY A 55 -4.42 -6.30 12.03
N CYS A 56 -3.43 -5.52 11.59
CA CYS A 56 -3.35 -5.11 10.18
C CYS A 56 -2.90 -6.30 9.32
N VAL A 57 -3.62 -6.53 8.22
CA VAL A 57 -3.30 -7.57 7.24
C VAL A 57 -2.94 -6.87 5.94
N VAL A 58 -1.73 -7.12 5.43
CA VAL A 58 -1.23 -6.60 4.16
C VAL A 58 -0.99 -7.76 3.21
N GLU A 59 -1.69 -7.75 2.08
CA GLU A 59 -1.49 -8.72 0.99
C GLU A 59 -0.84 -8.02 -0.20
N ILE A 60 0.30 -8.55 -0.63
CA ILE A 60 1.04 -8.07 -1.81
C ILE A 60 0.96 -9.18 -2.86
N ASN A 61 0.38 -8.88 -4.02
CA ASN A 61 0.38 -9.81 -5.14
C ASN A 61 1.73 -9.77 -5.85
N GLU A 62 2.10 -10.89 -6.47
CA GLU A 62 3.20 -10.92 -7.44
C GLU A 62 2.83 -10.03 -8.65
N THR A 63 3.81 -9.21 -9.05
CA THR A 63 3.71 -8.30 -10.22
C THR A 63 3.71 -9.04 -11.54
#